data_AF-A0A0D1VPL9-F1
#
_entry.id   AF-A0A0D1VPL9-F1
#
_cell.length_a   1.000
_cell.length_b   1.000
_cell.length_c   1.000
_cell.angle_alpha   90.00
_cell.angle_beta   90.00
_cell.angle_gamma   90.00
#
_symmetry.space_group_name_H-M   'P 1'
#
loop_
_entity.id
_entity.type
_entity.pdbx_description
1 polymer ?
#
loop_
_entity_poly.entity_id
_entity_poly.type
_entity_poly.pdbx_seq_one_letter_code
_entity_poly.pdbx_strand_id
1 'polypeptide(L)'
;MFTKPAVRLSTKSRRVQAICQVFRERALEQDTVYPFVRFNSKRRLMLQFRYDYYADTQRFVPRMPSKKHEYVSTRVMFLLYSRIEQLCVQHKVKCPFSILGSADVKDGRSVRQPDSSIYHESTRVPVLALELGHTQSTKSLKEKAEAYLRTGRGRIRYVFTLKLDGDSQAVYLATWTPEFVREGQLTVLKAKAAYQTIRDETGKAGSDAGLTVSMDRITPGSSLPESLREQIVMISVEELCEIVKGGEDFELRITEADFEDIPTDFVVASSPASSTSSESDHEGENGDDKATADENDFLPRTNRSYTPLRSPIKTRARLSSKPG
;
A
#
# COMPACT_ATOMS: atom_id res chain seq x y z
N MET A 1 9.25 -29.63 -45.55
CA MET A 1 9.00 -28.24 -45.10
C MET A 1 8.05 -28.29 -43.91
N PHE A 2 8.55 -28.12 -42.68
CA PHE A 2 7.72 -28.06 -41.48
C PHE A 2 7.80 -26.64 -40.89
N THR A 3 6.69 -25.92 -40.96
CA THR A 3 6.50 -24.63 -40.30
C THR A 3 6.24 -24.86 -38.82
N LYS A 4 7.05 -24.23 -37.94
CA LYS A 4 6.83 -24.22 -36.48
C LYS A 4 5.52 -23.51 -36.13
N PRO A 5 4.75 -23.99 -35.13
CA PRO A 5 3.50 -23.34 -34.73
C PRO A 5 3.80 -22.06 -33.95
N ALA A 6 3.04 -21.01 -34.26
CA ALA A 6 3.08 -19.74 -33.54
C ALA A 6 2.43 -19.91 -32.15
N VAL A 7 3.23 -19.70 -31.10
CA VAL A 7 2.75 -19.71 -29.72
C VAL A 7 1.89 -18.46 -29.48
N ARG A 8 0.57 -18.64 -29.34
CA ARG A 8 -0.35 -17.58 -28.89
C ARG A 8 -0.13 -17.30 -27.40
N LEU A 9 0.61 -16.25 -27.10
CA LEU A 9 0.72 -15.71 -25.74
C LEU A 9 -0.63 -15.14 -25.26
N SER A 10 -0.99 -15.45 -24.01
CA SER A 10 -2.20 -14.94 -23.37
C SER A 10 -2.18 -13.41 -23.21
N THR A 11 -3.35 -12.78 -23.14
CA THR A 11 -3.52 -11.32 -23.03
C THR A 11 -2.83 -10.70 -21.82
N LYS A 12 -2.64 -11.47 -20.73
CA LYS A 12 -1.86 -11.03 -19.55
C LYS A 12 -0.36 -10.93 -19.85
N SER A 13 0.19 -11.85 -20.65
CA SER A 13 1.62 -11.87 -21.02
C SER A 13 1.99 -10.71 -21.94
N ARG A 14 1.09 -10.35 -22.87
CA ARG A 14 1.27 -9.18 -23.76
C ARG A 14 1.31 -7.85 -22.99
N ARG A 15 0.51 -7.71 -21.92
CA ARG A 15 0.53 -6.50 -21.07
C ARG A 15 1.84 -6.32 -20.31
N VAL A 16 2.40 -7.40 -19.77
CA VAL A 16 3.71 -7.33 -19.08
C VAL A 16 4.83 -7.02 -20.06
N GLN A 17 4.82 -7.64 -21.26
CA GLN A 17 5.79 -7.31 -22.32
C GLN A 17 5.68 -5.86 -22.78
N ALA A 18 4.47 -5.33 -22.97
CA ALA A 18 4.28 -3.93 -23.34
C ALA A 18 4.78 -2.96 -22.26
N ILE A 19 4.53 -3.27 -20.97
CA ILE A 19 5.07 -2.49 -19.84
C ILE A 19 6.60 -2.53 -19.86
N CYS A 20 7.20 -3.71 -19.95
CA CYS A 20 8.66 -3.85 -20.01
C CYS A 20 9.28 -3.14 -21.22
N GLN A 21 8.59 -3.08 -22.36
CA GLN A 21 9.06 -2.43 -23.57
C GLN A 21 9.01 -0.90 -23.46
N VAL A 22 7.93 -0.33 -22.94
CA VAL A 22 7.84 1.13 -22.68
C VAL A 22 8.91 1.60 -21.68
N PHE A 23 9.20 0.79 -20.65
CA PHE A 23 10.30 1.09 -19.73
C PHE A 23 11.68 1.04 -20.40
N ARG A 24 11.89 0.09 -21.31
CA ARG A 24 13.16 -0.06 -22.03
C ARG A 24 13.40 1.09 -23.01
N GLU A 25 12.34 1.57 -23.68
CA GLU A 25 12.41 2.65 -24.65
C GLU A 25 12.62 4.01 -23.95
N ARG A 26 11.96 4.28 -22.81
CA ARG A 26 12.13 5.55 -22.08
C ARG A 26 13.42 5.65 -21.25
N ALA A 27 13.96 4.53 -20.79
CA ALA A 27 15.25 4.52 -20.09
C ALA A 27 16.43 4.90 -21.00
N LEU A 28 16.25 4.87 -22.33
CA LEU A 28 17.27 5.25 -23.31
C LEU A 28 17.24 6.74 -23.69
N GLU A 29 16.19 7.50 -23.33
CA GLU A 29 16.02 8.91 -23.74
C GLU A 29 16.39 9.93 -22.65
N GLN A 30 16.59 9.52 -21.40
CA GLN A 30 16.90 10.43 -20.28
C GLN A 30 18.20 10.03 -19.59
N ASP A 31 19.32 10.44 -20.18
CA ASP A 31 20.69 10.19 -19.68
C ASP A 31 21.10 11.08 -18.50
N THR A 32 20.12 11.65 -17.78
CA THR A 32 20.38 12.46 -16.58
C THR A 32 19.49 12.03 -15.43
N VAL A 33 20.14 11.44 -14.41
CA VAL A 33 19.65 11.23 -13.03
C VAL A 33 18.69 10.06 -12.78
N TYR A 34 19.05 8.80 -13.07
CA TYR A 34 18.47 7.63 -12.35
C TYR A 34 19.40 6.40 -12.31
N PRO A 35 20.27 6.24 -11.29
CA PRO A 35 21.18 5.10 -11.24
C PRO A 35 20.56 3.79 -10.70
N PHE A 36 19.25 3.73 -10.40
CA PHE A 36 18.71 2.64 -9.55
C PHE A 36 17.95 1.50 -10.24
N VAL A 37 17.83 1.47 -11.57
CA VAL A 37 17.08 0.38 -12.25
C VAL A 37 18.00 -0.47 -13.11
N ARG A 38 18.88 -1.25 -12.47
CA ARG A 38 19.47 -2.44 -13.12
C ARG A 38 18.46 -3.58 -13.06
N PHE A 39 17.78 -3.83 -14.17
CA PHE A 39 16.94 -5.01 -14.38
C PHE A 39 17.82 -6.27 -14.44
N ASN A 40 18.23 -6.78 -13.28
CA ASN A 40 18.98 -8.03 -13.20
C ASN A 40 17.99 -9.19 -13.15
N SER A 41 17.84 -9.90 -14.28
CA SER A 41 16.84 -10.95 -14.53
C SER A 41 16.91 -12.17 -13.58
N LYS A 42 17.88 -12.21 -12.66
CA LYS A 42 18.14 -13.35 -11.78
C LYS A 42 17.96 -13.08 -10.27
N ARG A 43 17.62 -11.86 -9.82
CA ARG A 43 17.33 -11.59 -8.40
C ARG A 43 15.93 -10.99 -8.24
N ARG A 44 15.00 -11.79 -7.71
CA ARG A 44 13.64 -11.40 -7.27
C ARG A 44 13.68 -10.52 -6.01
N LEU A 45 14.43 -9.43 -6.02
CA LEU A 45 14.02 -8.26 -5.24
C LEU A 45 13.13 -7.45 -6.16
N MET A 46 11.91 -7.94 -6.40
CA MET A 46 10.86 -7.08 -6.92
C MET A 46 10.57 -6.07 -5.81
N LEU A 47 11.33 -4.98 -5.76
CA LEU A 47 10.77 -3.69 -5.37
C LEU A 47 9.52 -3.57 -6.23
N GLN A 48 8.37 -3.85 -5.61
CA GLN A 48 7.10 -3.85 -6.30
C GLN A 48 6.84 -2.39 -6.67
N PHE A 49 7.23 -2.00 -7.89
CA PHE A 49 7.02 -0.66 -8.40
C PHE A 49 5.54 -0.32 -8.22
N ARG A 50 5.26 0.74 -7.45
CA ARG A 50 3.91 1.27 -7.34
C ARG A 50 3.59 1.98 -8.65
N TYR A 51 2.38 1.82 -9.15
CA TYR A 51 1.96 2.47 -10.39
C TYR A 51 0.47 2.81 -10.36
N ASP A 52 0.12 3.87 -11.07
CA ASP A 52 -1.25 4.16 -11.44
C ASP A 52 -1.45 3.89 -12.93
N TYR A 53 -2.54 3.21 -13.28
CA TYR A 53 -2.95 2.99 -14.66
C TYR A 53 -4.32 3.59 -14.92
N TYR A 54 -4.36 4.52 -15.88
CA TYR A 54 -5.55 5.25 -16.32
C TYR A 54 -6.00 4.66 -17.65
N ALA A 55 -7.11 3.92 -17.65
CA ALA A 55 -7.56 3.19 -18.84
C ALA A 55 -8.16 4.11 -19.92
N ASP A 56 -8.77 5.21 -19.50
CA ASP A 56 -9.34 6.26 -20.35
C ASP A 56 -8.27 6.94 -21.19
N THR A 57 -7.12 7.27 -20.60
CA THR A 57 -6.00 7.91 -21.29
C THR A 57 -4.89 6.93 -21.69
N GLN A 58 -5.08 5.63 -21.42
CA GLN A 58 -4.06 4.57 -21.53
C GLN A 58 -2.71 4.94 -20.90
N ARG A 59 -2.73 5.72 -19.81
CA ARG A 59 -1.52 6.27 -19.21
C ARG A 59 -1.04 5.37 -18.07
N PHE A 60 0.23 4.99 -18.14
CA PHE A 60 0.94 4.32 -17.06
C PHE A 60 1.83 5.34 -16.34
N VAL A 61 1.68 5.47 -15.02
CA VAL A 61 2.44 6.41 -14.19
C VAL A 61 3.21 5.63 -13.13
N PRO A 62 4.53 5.43 -13.29
CA PRO A 62 5.33 4.86 -12.22
C PRO A 62 5.38 5.84 -11.05
N ARG A 63 5.26 5.30 -9.83
CA ARG A 63 5.44 6.07 -8.59
C ARG A 63 6.82 5.76 -8.02
N MET A 64 7.58 6.81 -7.76
CA MET A 64 8.87 6.75 -7.09
C MET A 64 8.70 7.37 -5.70
N PRO A 65 8.40 6.56 -4.67
CA PRO A 65 8.31 7.09 -3.32
C PRO A 65 9.70 7.50 -2.81
N SER A 66 9.77 8.63 -2.11
CA SER A 66 10.96 9.02 -1.34
C SER A 66 10.89 8.46 0.08
N LYS A 67 12.00 8.51 0.82
CA LYS A 67 12.04 8.03 2.20
C LYS A 67 11.16 8.87 3.12
N LYS A 68 11.24 10.20 2.99
CA LYS A 68 10.32 11.13 3.67
C LYS A 68 8.87 10.82 3.34
N HIS A 69 8.56 10.54 2.07
CA HIS A 69 7.21 10.18 1.64
C HIS A 69 6.69 8.92 2.34
N GLU A 70 7.46 7.82 2.32
CA GLU A 70 7.05 6.58 2.98
C GLU A 70 6.94 6.73 4.50
N TYR A 71 7.87 7.48 5.11
CA TYR A 71 7.87 7.74 6.56
C TYR A 71 6.58 8.45 6.97
N VAL A 72 6.28 9.59 6.33
CA VAL A 72 5.11 10.41 6.66
C VAL A 72 3.82 9.63 6.41
N SER A 73 3.68 8.98 5.25
CA SER A 73 2.50 8.19 4.93
C SER A 73 2.27 7.08 5.96
N THR A 74 3.31 6.33 6.31
CA THR A 74 3.23 5.23 7.27
C THR A 74 2.87 5.73 8.66
N ARG A 75 3.51 6.81 9.14
CA ARG A 75 3.29 7.34 10.49
C ARG A 75 1.91 7.95 10.66
N VAL A 76 1.45 8.75 9.70
CA VAL A 76 0.08 9.30 9.72
C VAL A 76 -0.92 8.16 9.76
N MET A 77 -0.74 7.14 8.91
CA MET A 77 -1.71 6.06 8.83
C MET A 77 -1.73 5.17 10.08
N PHE A 78 -0.55 4.85 10.61
CA PHE A 78 -0.41 4.08 11.83
C PHE A 78 -1.05 4.79 13.02
N LEU A 79 -0.80 6.09 13.20
CA LEU A 79 -1.39 6.87 14.29
C LEU A 79 -2.92 6.90 14.19
N LEU A 80 -3.46 7.11 12.99
CA LEU A 80 -4.90 7.15 12.78
C LEU A 80 -5.56 5.80 13.12
N TYR A 81 -4.98 4.70 12.63
CA TYR A 81 -5.49 3.36 12.92
C TYR A 81 -5.37 3.01 14.40
N SER A 82 -4.25 3.33 15.04
CA SER A 82 -4.04 3.10 16.47
C SER A 82 -5.15 3.77 17.31
N ARG A 83 -5.53 5.00 16.97
CA ARG A 83 -6.64 5.69 17.64
C ARG A 83 -8.00 5.04 17.38
N ILE A 84 -8.26 4.58 16.15
CA ILE A 84 -9.47 3.80 15.83
C ILE A 84 -9.53 2.51 16.69
N GLU A 85 -8.41 1.80 16.78
CA GLU A 85 -8.31 0.56 17.56
C GLU A 85 -8.49 0.81 19.06
N GLN A 86 -7.88 1.88 19.60
CA GLN A 86 -8.06 2.31 20.98
C GLN A 86 -9.53 2.62 21.31
N LEU A 87 -10.23 3.33 20.44
CA LEU A 87 -11.67 3.56 20.61
C LEU A 87 -12.47 2.26 20.61
N CYS A 88 -12.13 1.32 19.72
CA CYS A 88 -12.78 -0.01 19.71
C CYS A 88 -12.56 -0.75 21.04
N VAL A 89 -11.33 -0.74 21.57
CA VAL A 89 -10.99 -1.33 22.88
C VAL A 89 -11.75 -0.66 24.01
N GLN A 90 -11.80 0.68 24.05
CA GLN A 90 -12.51 1.45 25.06
C GLN A 90 -14.01 1.11 25.10
N HIS A 91 -14.63 0.94 23.93
CA HIS A 91 -16.03 0.56 23.80
C HIS A 91 -16.24 -0.97 23.85
N LYS A 92 -15.20 -1.76 24.17
CA LYS A 92 -15.24 -3.23 24.31
C LYS A 92 -15.77 -3.94 23.07
N VAL A 93 -15.44 -3.43 21.88
CA VAL A 93 -15.77 -4.05 20.61
C VAL A 93 -14.52 -4.52 19.89
N LYS A 94 -14.63 -5.62 19.15
CA LYS A 94 -13.57 -6.03 18.23
C LYS A 94 -13.44 -4.99 17.13
N CYS A 95 -12.24 -4.45 16.91
CA CYS A 95 -11.99 -3.51 15.82
C CYS A 95 -12.26 -4.19 14.46
N PRO A 96 -13.23 -3.72 13.66
CA PRO A 96 -13.53 -4.30 12.35
C PRO A 96 -12.66 -3.72 11.24
N PHE A 97 -11.71 -2.84 11.58
CA PHE A 97 -10.86 -2.15 10.64
C PHE A 97 -9.50 -2.84 10.51
N SER A 98 -8.86 -2.69 9.35
CA SER A 98 -7.49 -3.14 9.12
C SER A 98 -6.75 -2.14 8.24
N ILE A 99 -5.46 -1.96 8.51
CA ILE A 99 -4.55 -1.26 7.60
C ILE A 99 -4.11 -2.26 6.54
N LEU A 100 -4.29 -1.90 5.29
CA LEU A 100 -3.55 -2.48 4.19
C LEU A 100 -2.75 -1.34 3.56
N GLY A 101 -1.51 -1.62 3.16
CA GLY A 101 -0.66 -0.64 2.49
C GLY A 101 -1.22 -0.23 1.12
N SER A 102 -0.37 -0.22 0.10
CA SER A 102 -0.80 0.03 -1.28
C SER A 102 -1.68 -1.12 -1.80
N ALA A 103 -2.99 -1.02 -1.56
CA ALA A 103 -3.97 -1.98 -2.00
C ALA A 103 -4.74 -1.42 -3.21
N ASP A 104 -4.74 -2.17 -4.31
CA ASP A 104 -5.32 -1.71 -5.57
C ASP A 104 -6.80 -1.34 -5.44
N VAL A 105 -7.12 -0.10 -5.80
CA VAL A 105 -8.47 0.37 -6.05
C VAL A 105 -8.75 0.23 -7.55
N LYS A 106 -9.65 -0.69 -7.91
CA LYS A 106 -9.96 -1.04 -9.31
C LYS A 106 -11.38 -0.64 -9.69
N ASP A 107 -11.53 0.03 -10.83
CA ASP A 107 -12.84 0.33 -11.45
C ASP A 107 -13.18 -0.66 -12.59
N GLY A 108 -12.43 -1.75 -12.69
CA GLY A 108 -12.54 -2.77 -13.74
C GLY A 108 -11.54 -2.60 -14.88
N ARG A 109 -11.13 -1.36 -15.21
CA ARG A 109 -10.17 -1.10 -16.29
C ARG A 109 -8.92 -0.35 -15.80
N SER A 110 -9.10 0.61 -14.90
CA SER A 110 -8.06 1.37 -14.23
C SER A 110 -7.63 0.65 -12.95
N VAL A 111 -6.36 0.85 -12.59
CA VAL A 111 -5.79 0.38 -11.33
C VAL A 111 -5.14 1.58 -10.66
N ARG A 112 -5.49 1.81 -9.40
CA ARG A 112 -4.95 2.91 -8.62
C ARG A 112 -4.44 2.39 -7.29
N GLN A 113 -3.34 2.95 -6.83
CA GLN A 113 -2.63 2.44 -5.67
C GLN A 113 -2.45 3.57 -4.66
N PRO A 114 -3.40 3.72 -3.70
CA PRO A 114 -3.24 4.71 -2.64
C PRO A 114 -1.94 4.48 -1.87
N ASP A 115 -1.32 5.54 -1.34
CA ASP A 115 -0.10 5.38 -0.54
C ASP A 115 -0.35 4.58 0.73
N SER A 116 -1.52 4.76 1.34
CA SER A 116 -1.99 3.96 2.47
C SER A 116 -3.51 3.92 2.52
N SER A 117 -4.07 2.88 3.15
CA SER A 117 -5.51 2.71 3.21
C SER A 117 -6.00 1.94 4.44
N ILE A 118 -7.21 2.27 4.88
CA ILE A 118 -7.93 1.52 5.92
C ILE A 118 -9.16 0.86 5.29
N TYR A 119 -9.34 -0.40 5.61
CA TYR A 119 -10.47 -1.22 5.22
C TYR A 119 -11.37 -1.51 6.41
N HIS A 120 -12.65 -1.65 6.16
CA HIS A 120 -13.56 -2.34 7.08
C HIS A 120 -13.75 -3.78 6.57
N GLU A 121 -13.81 -4.76 7.48
CA GLU A 121 -13.93 -6.20 7.17
C GLU A 121 -15.11 -6.57 6.27
N SER A 122 -16.16 -5.75 6.22
CA SER A 122 -17.36 -5.97 5.40
C SER A 122 -17.25 -5.38 3.99
N THR A 123 -16.12 -4.74 3.66
CA THR A 123 -15.93 -3.99 2.43
C THR A 123 -14.75 -4.51 1.62
N ARG A 124 -14.90 -4.53 0.29
CA ARG A 124 -13.83 -4.92 -0.66
C ARG A 124 -13.00 -3.74 -1.16
N VAL A 125 -13.45 -2.53 -0.89
CA VAL A 125 -12.77 -1.27 -1.20
C VAL A 125 -12.44 -0.60 0.12
N PRO A 126 -11.37 0.21 0.19
CA PRO A 126 -11.06 0.88 1.44
C PRO A 126 -12.19 1.82 1.84
N VAL A 127 -12.32 2.08 3.14
CA VAL A 127 -13.21 3.12 3.66
C VAL A 127 -12.48 4.46 3.73
N LEU A 128 -11.14 4.42 3.79
CA LEU A 128 -10.26 5.58 3.84
C LEU A 128 -9.01 5.34 2.99
N ALA A 129 -8.62 6.34 2.22
CA ALA A 129 -7.34 6.35 1.50
C ALA A 129 -6.52 7.60 1.85
N LEU A 130 -5.19 7.45 1.86
CA LEU A 130 -4.22 8.53 2.01
C LEU A 130 -3.36 8.61 0.74
N GLU A 131 -3.20 9.82 0.23
CA GLU A 131 -2.22 10.18 -0.79
C GLU A 131 -1.30 11.25 -0.25
N LEU A 132 -0.01 11.06 -0.45
CA LEU A 132 1.02 12.02 -0.11
C LEU A 132 1.68 12.51 -1.40
N GLY A 133 1.58 13.80 -1.66
CA GLY A 133 2.23 14.45 -2.79
C GLY A 133 3.48 15.19 -2.33
N HIS A 134 4.63 14.81 -2.86
CA HIS A 134 5.88 15.56 -2.67
C HIS A 134 6.19 16.38 -3.92
N THR A 135 6.40 15.72 -5.06
CA THR A 135 6.57 16.38 -6.37
C THR A 135 5.26 16.51 -7.13
N GLN A 136 4.23 15.77 -6.73
CA GLN A 136 2.91 15.84 -7.34
C GLN A 136 2.29 17.22 -7.10
N SER A 137 1.63 17.76 -8.13
CA SER A 137 0.86 19.00 -8.03
C SER A 137 -0.44 18.78 -7.25
N THR A 138 -0.97 19.84 -6.64
CA THR A 138 -2.27 19.83 -5.96
C THR A 138 -3.40 19.41 -6.91
N LYS A 139 -3.33 19.81 -8.19
CA LYS A 139 -4.24 19.35 -9.24
C LYS A 139 -4.18 17.82 -9.41
N SER A 140 -2.99 17.23 -9.46
CA SER A 140 -2.85 15.77 -9.58
C SER A 140 -3.41 15.04 -8.35
N LEU A 141 -3.17 15.56 -7.14
CA LEU A 141 -3.74 15.01 -5.91
C LEU A 141 -5.27 15.07 -5.90
N LYS A 142 -5.85 16.20 -6.36
CA LYS A 142 -7.29 16.37 -6.54
C LYS A 142 -7.86 15.31 -7.49
N GLU A 143 -7.28 15.17 -8.68
CA GLU A 143 -7.73 14.20 -9.69
C GLU A 143 -7.67 12.77 -9.17
N LYS A 144 -6.64 12.43 -8.38
CA LYS A 144 -6.55 11.14 -7.69
C LYS A 144 -7.69 10.96 -6.68
N ALA A 145 -7.90 11.91 -5.79
CA ALA A 145 -8.90 11.84 -4.75
C ALA A 145 -10.32 11.69 -5.31
N GLU A 146 -10.70 12.52 -6.28
CA GLU A 146 -12.01 12.45 -6.94
C GLU A 146 -12.26 11.08 -7.56
N ALA A 147 -11.23 10.52 -8.20
CA ALA A 147 -11.39 9.26 -8.89
C ALA A 147 -11.29 8.04 -7.96
N TYR A 148 -10.64 8.13 -6.80
CA TYR A 148 -10.85 7.15 -5.73
C TYR A 148 -12.31 7.15 -5.29
N LEU A 149 -12.88 8.31 -4.94
CA LEU A 149 -14.29 8.41 -4.53
C LEU A 149 -15.25 7.85 -5.59
N ARG A 150 -15.00 8.17 -6.87
CA ARG A 150 -15.76 7.66 -8.02
C ARG A 150 -15.63 6.15 -8.18
N THR A 151 -14.40 5.62 -8.12
CA THR A 151 -14.13 4.17 -8.23
C THR A 151 -14.77 3.40 -7.08
N GLY A 152 -14.70 3.95 -5.87
CA GLY A 152 -15.35 3.42 -4.68
C GLY A 152 -16.88 3.48 -4.75
N ARG A 153 -17.45 4.22 -5.72
CA ARG A 153 -18.89 4.54 -5.81
C ARG A 153 -19.42 5.13 -4.49
N GLY A 154 -18.62 6.02 -3.89
CA GLY A 154 -18.89 6.64 -2.59
C GLY A 154 -18.71 5.74 -1.37
N ARG A 155 -18.26 4.49 -1.52
CA ARG A 155 -17.92 3.60 -0.39
C ARG A 155 -16.56 3.91 0.24
N ILE A 156 -15.67 4.58 -0.51
CA ILE A 156 -14.52 5.27 0.08
C ILE A 156 -15.09 6.57 0.66
N ARG A 157 -15.01 6.71 1.99
CA ARG A 157 -15.70 7.75 2.77
C ARG A 157 -14.82 8.95 3.00
N TYR A 158 -13.51 8.72 3.08
CA TYR A 158 -12.50 9.75 3.16
C TYR A 158 -11.36 9.45 2.19
N VAL A 159 -10.91 10.49 1.49
CA VAL A 159 -9.57 10.50 0.90
C VAL A 159 -8.84 11.69 1.48
N PHE A 160 -7.70 11.44 2.11
CA PHE A 160 -6.82 12.49 2.60
C PHE A 160 -5.70 12.71 1.59
N THR A 161 -5.44 13.95 1.24
CA THR A 161 -4.27 14.32 0.45
C THR A 161 -3.39 15.25 1.27
N LEU A 162 -2.15 14.86 1.53
CA LEU A 162 -1.14 15.71 2.13
C LEU A 162 -0.19 16.17 1.03
N LYS A 163 -0.06 17.48 0.83
CA LYS A 163 0.91 18.08 -0.08
C LYS A 163 2.08 18.59 0.75
N LEU A 164 3.23 17.93 0.62
CA LEU A 164 4.52 18.42 1.09
C LEU A 164 5.09 19.32 0.00
N ASP A 165 5.32 20.58 0.33
CA ASP A 165 6.00 21.47 -0.60
C ASP A 165 7.46 21.06 -0.79
N GLY A 166 7.98 21.26 -2.00
CA GLY A 166 9.35 20.89 -2.36
C GLY A 166 10.36 21.99 -2.04
N ASP A 167 9.91 23.24 -2.10
CA ASP A 167 10.75 24.42 -2.09
C ASP A 167 10.65 25.21 -0.77
N SER A 168 9.64 24.90 0.04
CA SER A 168 9.36 25.51 1.35
C SER A 168 9.04 24.45 2.40
N GLN A 169 8.81 24.88 3.63
CA GLN A 169 8.29 24.00 4.68
C GLN A 169 6.77 23.84 4.61
N ALA A 170 6.06 24.40 3.64
CA ALA A 170 4.61 24.35 3.64
C ALA A 170 4.05 22.91 3.54
N VAL A 171 2.99 22.66 4.30
CA VAL A 171 2.24 21.40 4.27
C VAL A 171 0.75 21.70 4.24
N TYR A 172 0.09 21.17 3.22
CA TYR A 172 -1.35 21.35 3.04
C TYR A 172 -2.08 20.02 3.15
N LEU A 173 -3.16 20.00 3.94
CA LEU A 173 -4.08 18.88 4.03
C LEU A 173 -5.34 19.20 3.25
N ALA A 174 -5.80 18.28 2.42
CA ALA A 174 -7.16 18.30 1.91
C ALA A 174 -7.91 17.02 2.27
N THR A 175 -9.11 17.18 2.78
CA THR A 175 -10.04 16.10 3.13
C THR A 175 -11.13 16.03 2.09
N TRP A 176 -11.17 14.92 1.35
CA TRP A 176 -12.14 14.67 0.30
C TRP A 176 -13.20 13.69 0.80
N THR A 177 -14.47 14.06 0.64
CA THR A 177 -15.62 13.23 1.03
C THR A 177 -16.61 13.10 -0.12
N PRO A 178 -17.31 11.96 -0.24
CA PRO A 178 -18.36 11.80 -1.24
C PRO A 178 -19.60 12.62 -0.84
N GLU A 179 -20.20 13.29 -1.81
CA GLU A 179 -21.44 14.03 -1.66
C GLU A 179 -22.46 13.52 -2.69
N PHE A 180 -23.66 13.17 -2.23
CA PHE A 180 -24.74 12.68 -3.10
C PHE A 180 -25.75 13.80 -3.29
N VAL A 181 -25.75 14.41 -4.48
CA VAL A 181 -26.64 15.53 -4.82
C VAL A 181 -27.76 15.04 -5.71
N ARG A 182 -29.00 15.46 -5.41
CA ARG A 182 -30.15 15.18 -6.26
C ARG A 182 -30.22 16.21 -7.38
N GLU A 183 -30.10 15.77 -8.62
CA GLU A 183 -30.22 16.59 -9.83
C GLU A 183 -31.40 16.08 -10.65
N GLY A 184 -32.57 16.69 -10.42
CA GLY A 184 -33.84 16.22 -10.98
C GLY A 184 -34.21 14.83 -10.46
N GLN A 185 -34.31 13.85 -11.36
CA GLN A 185 -34.61 12.45 -11.02
C GLN A 185 -33.35 11.61 -10.70
N LEU A 186 -32.16 12.15 -10.93
CA LEU A 186 -30.90 11.42 -10.77
C LEU A 186 -30.21 11.80 -9.45
N THR A 187 -29.55 10.83 -8.83
CA THR A 187 -28.61 11.07 -7.73
C THR A 187 -27.19 11.03 -8.29
N VAL A 188 -26.48 12.14 -8.19
CA VAL A 188 -25.12 12.31 -8.70
C VAL A 188 -24.12 12.28 -7.55
N LEU A 189 -23.05 11.49 -7.72
CA LEU A 189 -21.92 11.46 -6.79
C LEU A 189 -20.93 12.58 -7.16
N LYS A 190 -20.75 13.53 -6.24
CA LYS A 190 -19.74 14.59 -6.30
C LYS A 190 -18.67 14.38 -5.23
N ALA A 191 -17.53 15.03 -5.41
CA ALA A 191 -16.46 15.07 -4.43
C ALA A 191 -16.43 16.45 -3.77
N LYS A 192 -16.49 16.47 -2.44
CA LYS A 192 -16.38 17.69 -1.63
C LYS A 192 -15.03 17.72 -0.94
N ALA A 193 -14.33 18.84 -1.02
CA ALA A 193 -13.04 19.05 -0.38
C ALA A 193 -13.12 20.08 0.75
N ALA A 194 -12.39 19.83 1.83
CA ALA A 194 -12.04 20.82 2.85
C ALA A 194 -10.51 20.95 2.88
N TYR A 195 -9.98 22.16 2.86
CA TYR A 195 -8.55 22.45 2.81
C TYR A 195 -8.10 23.06 4.14
N GLN A 196 -6.91 22.66 4.59
CA GLN A 196 -6.29 23.12 5.82
C GLN A 196 -4.80 23.36 5.59
N THR A 197 -4.26 24.37 6.24
CA THR A 197 -2.81 24.61 6.29
C THR A 197 -2.29 23.95 7.56
N ILE A 198 -1.49 22.88 7.40
CA ILE A 198 -0.87 22.19 8.53
C ILE A 198 0.40 22.93 8.94
N ARG A 199 1.21 23.32 7.96
CA ARG A 199 2.44 24.08 8.16
C ARG A 199 2.53 25.16 7.09
N ASP A 200 2.88 26.38 7.46
CA ASP A 200 3.13 27.45 6.50
C ASP A 200 4.53 27.33 5.87
N GLU A 201 4.84 28.24 4.94
CA GLU A 201 6.12 28.26 4.21
C GLU A 201 7.34 28.36 5.15
N THR A 202 7.17 28.94 6.34
CA THR A 202 8.22 29.14 7.34
C THR A 202 8.39 27.98 8.31
N GLY A 203 7.50 26.98 8.26
CA GLY A 203 7.52 25.85 9.18
C GLY A 203 6.59 25.99 10.37
N LYS A 204 5.82 27.07 10.48
CA LYS A 204 4.92 27.30 11.61
C LYS A 204 3.63 26.50 11.44
N ALA A 205 3.19 25.86 12.52
CA ALA A 205 1.92 25.15 12.57
C ALA A 205 0.73 26.09 12.26
N GLY A 206 -0.22 25.60 11.48
CA GLY A 206 -1.51 26.27 11.27
C GLY A 206 -2.42 26.20 12.49
N SER A 207 -3.59 26.82 12.40
CA SER A 207 -4.57 26.91 13.49
C SER A 207 -5.80 26.00 13.31
N ASP A 208 -5.79 25.14 12.31
CA ASP A 208 -6.92 24.25 12.00
C ASP A 208 -6.96 23.02 12.93
N ALA A 209 -8.02 22.21 12.84
CA ALA A 209 -8.18 21.03 13.69
C ALA A 209 -7.28 19.84 13.29
N GLY A 210 -6.77 19.83 12.05
CA GLY A 210 -5.99 18.72 11.50
C GLY A 210 -6.86 17.65 10.83
N LEU A 211 -6.41 16.40 10.90
CA LEU A 211 -7.10 15.28 10.26
C LEU A 211 -8.20 14.75 11.17
N THR A 212 -9.45 14.77 10.71
CA THR A 212 -10.61 14.27 11.46
C THR A 212 -11.35 13.16 10.70
N VAL A 213 -11.73 12.11 11.42
CA VAL A 213 -12.49 10.97 10.90
C VAL A 213 -13.65 10.68 11.85
N SER A 214 -14.86 10.71 11.32
CA SER A 214 -16.06 10.34 12.07
C SER A 214 -16.28 8.83 11.97
N MET A 215 -16.50 8.17 13.10
CA MET A 215 -16.66 6.71 13.15
C MET A 215 -17.92 6.25 12.44
N ASP A 216 -19.03 6.98 12.56
CA ASP A 216 -20.28 6.73 11.83
C ASP A 216 -20.08 6.67 10.31
N ARG A 217 -19.24 7.55 9.75
CA ARG A 217 -19.04 7.69 8.31
C ARG A 217 -18.26 6.54 7.73
N ILE A 218 -17.22 6.07 8.43
CA ILE A 218 -16.37 4.95 7.97
C ILE A 218 -16.98 3.57 8.28
N THR A 219 -18.10 3.53 8.99
CA THR A 219 -18.77 2.30 9.42
C THR A 219 -20.01 2.03 8.58
N PRO A 220 -20.09 0.90 7.86
CA PRO A 220 -21.31 0.55 7.12
C PRO A 220 -22.48 0.22 8.07
N GLY A 221 -23.48 1.11 8.11
CA GLY A 221 -24.72 0.87 8.83
C GLY A 221 -24.55 0.84 10.34
N SER A 222 -25.22 -0.10 11.01
CA SER A 222 -25.21 -0.26 12.47
C SER A 222 -24.21 -1.32 12.97
N SER A 223 -23.10 -1.55 12.24
CA SER A 223 -22.12 -2.60 12.62
C SER A 223 -21.32 -2.28 13.89
N LEU A 224 -21.31 -1.02 14.33
CA LEU A 224 -20.76 -0.60 15.62
C LEU A 224 -21.86 -0.09 16.56
N PRO A 225 -21.68 -0.19 17.89
CA PRO A 225 -22.56 0.43 18.87
C PRO A 225 -22.68 1.94 18.66
N GLU A 226 -23.84 2.51 18.99
CA GLU A 226 -24.12 3.93 18.83
C GLU A 226 -23.09 4.83 19.51
N SER A 227 -22.72 4.48 20.75
CA SER A 227 -21.71 5.21 21.53
C SER A 227 -20.35 5.32 20.84
N LEU A 228 -19.98 4.34 19.99
CA LEU A 228 -18.75 4.37 19.20
C LEU A 228 -18.95 5.10 17.86
N ARG A 229 -20.13 5.00 17.23
CA ARG A 229 -20.42 5.69 15.97
C ARG A 229 -20.35 7.21 16.11
N GLU A 230 -20.76 7.73 17.26
CA GLU A 230 -20.73 9.16 17.58
C GLU A 230 -19.32 9.69 17.88
N GLN A 231 -18.31 8.81 17.97
CA GLN A 231 -16.93 9.22 18.24
C GLN A 231 -16.25 9.78 16.99
N ILE A 232 -15.32 10.69 17.23
CA ILE A 232 -14.45 11.28 16.21
C ILE A 232 -13.01 10.93 16.57
N VAL A 233 -12.28 10.41 15.59
CA VAL A 233 -10.83 10.26 15.67
C VAL A 233 -10.18 11.48 15.03
N MET A 234 -9.22 12.07 15.73
CA MET A 234 -8.51 13.26 15.30
C MET A 234 -7.01 13.01 15.29
N ILE A 235 -6.26 13.65 14.40
CA ILE A 235 -4.82 13.91 14.48
C ILE A 235 -4.65 15.41 14.36
N SER A 236 -4.09 16.04 15.40
CA SER A 236 -3.97 17.50 15.44
C SER A 236 -2.97 18.01 14.42
N VAL A 237 -2.97 19.32 14.18
CA VAL A 237 -1.97 19.97 13.33
C VAL A 237 -0.56 19.76 13.87
N GLU A 238 -0.38 19.86 15.18
CA GLU A 238 0.92 19.69 15.85
C GLU A 238 1.47 18.27 15.63
N GLU A 239 0.63 17.25 15.81
CA GLU A 239 1.03 15.86 15.57
C GLU A 239 1.40 15.61 14.11
N LEU A 240 0.67 16.22 13.17
CA LEU A 240 1.02 16.15 11.75
C LEU A 240 2.34 16.86 11.46
N CYS A 241 2.59 18.02 12.07
CA CYS A 241 3.87 18.74 11.97
C CYS A 241 5.03 17.91 12.53
N GLU A 242 4.84 17.26 13.69
CA GLU A 242 5.84 16.36 14.28
C GLU A 242 6.16 15.17 13.39
N ILE A 243 5.14 14.55 12.78
CA ILE A 243 5.35 13.46 11.83
C ILE A 243 6.13 13.92 10.60
N VAL A 244 5.78 15.09 10.03
CA VAL A 244 6.49 15.65 8.88
C VAL A 244 7.94 15.94 9.23
N LYS A 245 8.18 16.61 10.36
CA LYS A 245 9.54 16.90 10.84
C LYS A 245 10.34 15.62 11.05
N GLY A 246 9.75 14.59 11.64
CA GLY A 246 10.39 13.28 11.79
C GLY A 246 10.76 12.64 10.45
N GLY A 247 9.97 12.88 9.39
CA GLY A 247 10.28 12.44 8.03
C GLY A 247 11.42 13.24 7.37
N GLU A 248 11.52 14.54 7.65
CA GLU A 248 12.62 15.40 7.22
C GLU A 248 13.94 15.00 7.90
N ASP A 249 13.93 14.83 9.22
CA ASP A 249 15.08 14.38 10.00
C ASP A 249 15.55 12.99 9.55
N PHE A 250 14.61 12.08 9.24
CA PHE A 250 14.93 10.74 8.75
C PHE A 250 15.59 10.75 7.36
N GLU A 251 15.22 11.69 6.50
CA GLU A 251 15.81 11.85 5.18
C GLU A 251 17.27 12.34 5.28
N LEU A 252 17.57 13.22 6.25
CA LEU A 252 18.91 13.74 6.50
C LEU A 252 19.86 12.69 7.11
N ARG A 253 19.41 11.90 8.10
CA ARG A 253 20.28 10.93 8.80
C ARG A 253 20.92 9.89 7.88
N ILE A 254 20.23 9.47 6.82
CA ILE A 254 20.78 8.42 5.94
C ILE A 254 21.92 8.93 5.05
N THR A 255 22.20 10.23 5.08
CA THR A 255 23.42 10.78 4.46
C THR A 255 24.65 10.69 5.37
N GLU A 256 24.45 10.45 6.67
CA GLU A 256 25.51 10.24 7.65
C GLU A 256 25.72 8.74 7.86
N ALA A 257 26.98 8.29 7.89
CA ALA A 257 27.34 6.88 7.90
C ALA A 257 27.10 6.27 9.30
N ASP A 258 25.88 5.84 9.58
CA ASP A 258 25.41 5.36 10.90
C ASP A 258 26.07 4.06 11.43
N PHE A 259 27.01 3.46 10.71
CA PHE A 259 27.66 2.22 11.13
C PHE A 259 29.18 2.28 10.96
N GLU A 260 29.83 3.10 11.79
CA GLU A 260 31.30 3.15 11.89
C GLU A 260 31.90 1.78 12.29
N ASP A 261 31.11 0.94 12.98
CA ASP A 261 31.51 -0.40 13.43
C ASP A 261 31.40 -1.48 12.34
N ILE A 262 30.79 -1.19 11.18
CA ILE A 262 30.78 -2.15 10.07
C ILE A 262 32.08 -1.96 9.29
N PRO A 263 32.98 -2.96 9.27
CA PRO A 263 34.23 -2.85 8.52
C PRO A 263 33.91 -2.52 7.06
N THR A 264 34.55 -1.51 6.48
CA THR A 264 34.34 -1.15 5.07
C THR A 264 35.00 -2.13 4.10
N ASP A 265 35.83 -3.04 4.61
CA ASP A 265 36.72 -3.94 3.88
C ASP A 265 36.26 -5.42 3.92
N PHE A 266 34.98 -5.69 4.13
CA PHE A 266 34.48 -7.06 4.07
C PHE A 266 34.34 -7.58 2.63
N VAL A 267 34.78 -8.82 2.42
CA VAL A 267 34.54 -9.55 1.18
C VAL A 267 33.16 -10.19 1.26
N VAL A 268 32.24 -9.75 0.40
CA VAL A 268 30.94 -10.41 0.24
C VAL A 268 31.18 -11.77 -0.42
N ALA A 269 31.05 -12.85 0.37
CA ALA A 269 31.17 -14.20 -0.16
C ALA A 269 30.18 -14.42 -1.32
N SER A 270 30.67 -14.93 -2.45
CA SER A 270 29.85 -15.31 -3.60
C SER A 270 28.76 -16.29 -3.14
N SER A 271 27.51 -15.96 -3.41
CA SER A 271 26.38 -16.81 -3.02
C SER A 271 26.54 -18.23 -3.62
N PRO A 272 26.36 -19.31 -2.84
CA PRO A 272 26.62 -20.68 -3.29
C PRO A 272 25.67 -21.23 -4.38
N ALA A 273 24.77 -20.40 -4.92
CA ALA A 273 23.74 -20.82 -5.87
C ALA A 273 24.04 -20.40 -7.32
N SER A 274 25.24 -20.70 -7.81
CA SER A 274 25.56 -20.61 -9.26
C SER A 274 26.53 -21.69 -9.71
N SER A 275 26.35 -22.91 -9.23
CA SER A 275 26.98 -24.09 -9.81
C SER A 275 25.91 -24.85 -10.60
N THR A 276 25.65 -24.40 -11.83
CA THR A 276 24.96 -25.23 -12.82
C THR A 276 25.92 -26.36 -13.19
N SER A 277 25.65 -27.55 -12.64
CA SER A 277 26.29 -28.81 -13.03
C SER A 277 25.90 -29.13 -14.47
N SER A 278 26.77 -28.74 -15.41
CA SER A 278 26.85 -29.34 -16.73
C SER A 278 27.80 -30.53 -16.65
N GLU A 279 27.27 -31.69 -16.26
CA GLU A 279 27.90 -32.98 -16.57
C GLU A 279 26.84 -33.84 -17.25
N SER A 280 27.04 -33.95 -18.56
CA SER A 280 26.46 -34.93 -19.44
C SER A 280 27.12 -36.29 -19.21
N ASP A 281 26.46 -37.32 -19.74
CA ASP A 281 27.00 -38.63 -20.10
C ASP A 281 26.97 -39.71 -19.01
N HIS A 282 25.81 -40.35 -18.88
CA HIS A 282 25.79 -41.82 -18.85
C HIS A 282 24.62 -42.40 -19.66
N GLU A 283 25.00 -43.18 -20.67
CA GLU A 283 24.16 -44.14 -21.38
C GLU A 283 23.70 -45.26 -20.43
N GLY A 284 22.48 -45.76 -20.63
CA GLY A 284 21.95 -46.91 -19.90
C GLY A 284 20.51 -47.21 -20.29
N GLU A 285 20.34 -48.19 -21.16
CA GLU A 285 19.11 -48.68 -21.78
C GLU A 285 18.07 -49.33 -20.82
N ASN A 286 16.86 -49.45 -21.39
CA ASN A 286 15.81 -50.46 -21.19
C ASN A 286 14.73 -50.27 -20.12
N GLY A 287 13.47 -50.32 -20.59
CA GLY A 287 12.28 -50.61 -19.80
C GLY A 287 10.99 -50.07 -20.40
N ASP A 288 10.41 -50.81 -21.34
CA ASP A 288 9.00 -50.70 -21.73
C ASP A 288 8.06 -50.73 -20.50
N ASP A 289 7.04 -49.87 -20.47
CA ASP A 289 5.65 -50.33 -20.26
C ASP A 289 4.58 -49.21 -20.34
N LYS A 290 3.63 -49.47 -21.25
CA LYS A 290 2.18 -49.16 -21.26
C LYS A 290 1.58 -47.97 -20.49
N ALA A 291 1.02 -47.07 -21.31
CA ALA A 291 -0.36 -46.55 -21.28
C ALA A 291 -1.25 -46.79 -20.05
N THR A 292 -1.87 -45.71 -19.54
CA THR A 292 -3.32 -45.46 -19.68
C THR A 292 -3.64 -43.98 -19.44
N ALA A 293 -4.58 -43.48 -20.25
CA ALA A 293 -5.30 -42.24 -20.01
C ALA A 293 -6.29 -42.42 -18.85
N ASP A 294 -6.53 -41.37 -18.07
CA ASP A 294 -7.88 -41.13 -17.59
C ASP A 294 -8.16 -39.64 -17.38
N GLU A 295 -9.33 -39.25 -17.86
CA GLU A 295 -9.95 -37.94 -17.73
C GLU A 295 -10.71 -37.84 -16.40
N ASN A 296 -11.09 -36.61 -16.05
CA ASN A 296 -12.16 -36.26 -15.09
C ASN A 296 -11.88 -36.45 -13.59
N ASP A 297 -11.71 -35.33 -12.87
CA ASP A 297 -12.82 -34.80 -12.06
C ASP A 297 -12.42 -33.50 -11.34
N PHE A 298 -13.04 -32.39 -11.78
CA PHE A 298 -13.02 -31.12 -11.08
C PHE A 298 -14.16 -31.10 -10.05
N LEU A 299 -13.87 -31.46 -8.80
CA LEU A 299 -14.77 -31.22 -7.67
C LEU A 299 -14.45 -29.89 -6.96
N PRO A 300 -15.47 -29.15 -6.48
CA PRO A 300 -15.30 -27.86 -5.83
C PRO A 300 -14.76 -28.00 -4.40
N ARG A 301 -13.72 -27.23 -4.07
CA ARG A 301 -13.20 -27.11 -2.70
C ARG A 301 -14.22 -26.43 -1.79
N THR A 302 -14.74 -27.21 -0.85
CA THR A 302 -15.54 -26.76 0.29
C THR A 302 -14.68 -26.13 1.39
N ASN A 303 -15.34 -25.24 2.13
CA ASN A 303 -14.90 -24.44 3.27
C ASN A 303 -13.93 -25.14 4.25
N ARG A 304 -12.77 -24.50 4.50
CA ARG A 304 -11.94 -24.78 5.67
C ARG A 304 -12.44 -23.97 6.87
N SER A 305 -13.05 -24.66 7.81
CA SER A 305 -13.31 -24.20 9.18
C SER A 305 -11.99 -24.07 9.95
N TYR A 306 -11.68 -22.88 10.45
CA TYR A 306 -10.58 -22.65 11.39
C TYR A 306 -11.06 -22.99 12.81
N THR A 307 -10.46 -24.01 13.43
CA THR A 307 -10.53 -24.26 14.87
C THR A 307 -9.38 -23.51 15.57
N PRO A 308 -9.63 -22.85 16.71
CA PRO A 308 -8.57 -22.16 17.45
C PRO A 308 -7.86 -23.13 18.42
N LEU A 309 -6.55 -23.28 18.27
CA LEU A 309 -5.69 -23.94 19.25
C LEU A 309 -5.40 -22.97 20.41
N ARG A 310 -6.00 -23.25 21.56
CA ARG A 310 -5.66 -22.70 22.88
C ARG A 310 -4.83 -23.74 23.62
N SER A 311 -3.67 -23.35 24.13
CA SER A 311 -3.00 -24.05 25.24
C SER A 311 -2.54 -23.02 26.27
N PRO A 312 -2.85 -23.19 27.56
CA PRO A 312 -2.45 -22.28 28.62
C PRO A 312 -1.06 -22.62 29.18
N ILE A 313 -0.22 -21.60 29.34
CA ILE A 313 1.05 -21.67 30.05
C ILE A 313 0.75 -21.76 31.56
N LYS A 314 1.17 -22.85 32.20
CA LYS A 314 1.15 -23.02 33.66
C LYS A 314 2.41 -22.39 34.26
N THR A 315 2.26 -21.34 35.07
CA THR A 315 3.31 -20.82 35.95
C THR A 315 3.43 -21.66 37.22
N ARG A 316 4.64 -22.15 37.51
CA ARG A 316 5.00 -22.89 38.73
C ARG A 316 5.50 -21.91 39.79
N ALA A 317 4.84 -21.87 40.95
CA ALA A 317 5.30 -21.11 42.11
C ALA A 317 6.52 -21.77 42.76
N ARG A 318 7.54 -20.97 43.11
CA ARG A 318 8.68 -21.37 43.95
C ARG A 318 8.35 -21.01 45.40
N LEU A 319 8.27 -22.00 46.27
CA LEU A 319 8.28 -21.82 47.73
C LEU A 319 9.72 -21.57 48.18
N SER A 320 9.93 -20.48 48.92
CA SER A 320 11.16 -20.15 49.62
C SER A 320 11.20 -20.84 50.99
N SER A 321 12.16 -21.72 51.21
CA SER A 321 12.54 -22.19 52.55
C SER A 321 13.56 -21.23 53.16
N LYS A 322 13.28 -20.71 54.36
CA LYS A 322 14.26 -20.06 55.23
C LYS A 322 15.11 -21.13 55.94
N PRO A 323 16.41 -20.91 56.18
CA PRO A 323 17.16 -21.65 57.18
C PRO A 323 17.05 -20.96 58.55
N GLY A 324 17.11 -21.76 59.61
CA GLY A 324 17.39 -21.31 60.97
C GLY A 324 18.88 -21.12 61.22
#